data_AF-A0A7C1HEY1-F1
#
_entry.id   AF-A0A7C1HEY1-F1
#
_cell.length_a   1.000
_cell.length_b   1.000
_cell.length_c   1.000
_cell.angle_alpha   90.00
_cell.angle_beta   90.00
_cell.angle_gamma   90.00
#
_symmetry.space_group_name_H-M   'P 1'
#
loop_
_entity.id
_entity.type
_entity.pdbx_description
1 polymer ?
#
loop_
_entity_poly.entity_id
_entity_poly.type
_entity_poly.pdbx_seq_one_letter_code
_entity_poly.pdbx_strand_id
1 'polypeptide(L)'
;MFLVVNADNVTGEGLPYLIEGLMERGASSVHAVPAITKKGRSEFVFFIDAPRSCLEELGAFLALELDTLGMRVLEPEHFPFTPVKHSVVQIASRDREDNYAEVRIKILAGTSGELVSCKAEYDDLEAALRRFNPDSAISFKNFKAAVELACMSGEPVNICGLVFSLREATFR
;
A
#
# COMPACT_ATOMS: atom_id res chain seq x y z
N MET A 1 -0.81 -14.46 -7.28
CA MET A 1 -0.13 -15.12 -8.42
C MET A 1 0.90 -14.14 -8.90
N PHE A 2 2.11 -14.61 -9.21
CA PHE A 2 3.15 -13.73 -9.71
C PHE A 2 3.32 -13.93 -11.22
N LEU A 3 2.99 -12.89 -11.99
CA LEU A 3 3.04 -12.91 -13.44
C LEU A 3 4.31 -12.24 -13.92
N VAL A 4 4.93 -12.84 -14.94
CA VAL A 4 6.11 -12.27 -15.61
C VAL A 4 5.80 -12.09 -17.10
N VAL A 5 5.94 -10.85 -17.57
CA VAL A 5 5.69 -10.46 -18.96
C VAL A 5 6.86 -9.65 -19.48
N ASN A 6 7.24 -9.88 -20.73
CA ASN A 6 8.33 -9.17 -21.40
C ASN A 6 7.75 -8.37 -22.57
N ALA A 7 8.13 -7.11 -22.72
CA ALA A 7 7.71 -6.27 -23.83
C ALA A 7 8.85 -5.38 -24.33
N ASP A 8 9.21 -5.48 -25.62
CA ASP A 8 10.22 -4.66 -26.30
C ASP A 8 9.62 -3.56 -27.20
N ASN A 9 8.28 -3.42 -27.20
CA ASN A 9 7.51 -2.43 -27.96
C ASN A 9 6.95 -1.28 -27.10
N VAL A 10 7.29 -1.21 -25.81
CA VAL A 10 6.80 -0.19 -24.87
C VAL A 10 7.85 0.89 -24.63
N THR A 11 7.43 2.15 -24.70
CA THR A 11 8.25 3.30 -24.28
C THR A 11 7.97 3.66 -22.82
N GLY A 12 8.90 4.40 -22.20
CA GLY A 12 8.73 4.88 -20.82
C GLY A 12 7.45 5.72 -20.61
N GLU A 13 6.99 6.43 -21.65
CA GLU A 13 5.77 7.25 -21.61
C GLU A 13 4.48 6.41 -21.48
N GLY A 14 4.48 5.17 -21.98
CA GLY A 14 3.34 4.26 -21.88
C GLY A 14 3.24 3.53 -20.55
N LEU A 15 4.29 3.56 -19.72
CA LEU A 15 4.31 2.82 -18.46
C LEU A 15 3.21 3.24 -17.47
N PRO A 16 2.92 4.53 -17.24
CA PRO A 16 1.86 4.93 -16.32
C PRO A 16 0.50 4.36 -16.73
N TYR A 17 0.14 4.47 -18.02
CA TYR A 17 -1.12 3.92 -18.55
C TYR A 17 -1.22 2.40 -18.37
N LEU A 18 -0.15 1.66 -18.69
CA LEU A 18 -0.11 0.22 -18.50
C LEU A 18 -0.24 -0.18 -17.03
N ILE A 19 0.51 0.49 -16.16
CA ILE A 19 0.50 0.22 -14.71
C ILE A 19 -0.89 0.50 -14.15
N GLU A 20 -1.46 1.68 -14.41
CA GLU A 20 -2.79 2.05 -13.94
C GLU A 20 -3.86 1.10 -14.46
N GLY A 21 -3.85 0.78 -15.77
CA GLY A 21 -4.79 -0.16 -16.36
C GLY A 21 -4.73 -1.57 -15.76
N LEU A 22 -3.53 -2.05 -15.41
CA LEU A 22 -3.36 -3.32 -14.70
C LEU A 22 -3.89 -3.24 -13.26
N MET A 23 -3.61 -2.16 -12.54
CA MET A 23 -4.10 -1.93 -11.17
C MET A 23 -5.63 -1.85 -11.12
N GLU A 24 -6.26 -1.16 -12.06
CA GLU A 24 -7.72 -1.07 -12.20
C GLU A 24 -8.38 -2.44 -12.42
N ARG A 25 -7.66 -3.38 -13.03
CA ARG A 25 -8.11 -4.76 -13.31
C ARG A 25 -7.77 -5.73 -12.19
N GLY A 26 -7.37 -5.21 -11.02
CA GLY A 26 -7.15 -6.00 -9.81
C GLY A 26 -5.73 -6.55 -9.65
N ALA A 27 -4.74 -6.01 -10.37
CA ALA A 27 -3.35 -6.23 -9.97
C ALA A 27 -3.13 -5.62 -8.57
N SER A 28 -2.55 -6.43 -7.68
CA SER A 28 -2.14 -6.01 -6.34
C SER A 28 -0.87 -5.14 -6.39
N SER A 29 0.02 -5.42 -7.34
CA SER A 29 1.21 -4.62 -7.60
C SER A 29 1.71 -4.84 -9.02
N VAL A 30 2.35 -3.81 -9.59
CA VAL A 30 2.98 -3.86 -10.91
C VAL A 30 4.33 -3.16 -10.83
N HIS A 31 5.36 -3.83 -11.32
CA HIS A 31 6.70 -3.26 -11.47
C HIS A 31 7.17 -3.41 -12.91
N ALA A 32 7.67 -2.35 -13.52
CA ALA A 32 8.32 -2.38 -14.82
C ALA A 32 9.84 -2.27 -14.66
N VAL A 33 10.57 -3.33 -14.97
CA VAL A 33 12.03 -3.39 -14.82
C VAL A 33 12.67 -3.22 -16.20
N PRO A 34 13.47 -2.16 -16.44
CA PRO A 34 14.16 -2.00 -17.72
C PRO A 34 15.22 -3.10 -17.89
N ALA A 35 15.28 -3.68 -19.09
CA ALA A 35 16.24 -4.73 -19.43
C ALA A 35 16.67 -4.63 -20.90
N ILE A 36 17.68 -5.43 -21.26
CA ILE A 36 18.11 -5.61 -22.65
C ILE A 36 17.87 -7.06 -23.05
N THR A 37 17.22 -7.26 -24.19
CA THR A 37 16.90 -8.57 -24.74
C THR A 37 17.70 -8.91 -25.99
N LYS A 38 17.38 -10.05 -26.60
CA LYS A 38 18.00 -10.53 -27.86
C LYS A 38 18.09 -9.40 -28.90
N LYS A 39 19.13 -9.44 -29.73
CA LYS A 39 19.41 -8.40 -30.74
C LYS A 39 19.67 -7.00 -30.15
N GLY A 40 20.02 -6.92 -28.86
CA GLY A 40 20.38 -5.67 -28.19
C GLY A 40 19.21 -4.69 -28.01
N ARG A 41 17.96 -5.19 -28.04
CA ARG A 41 16.77 -4.35 -27.91
C ARG A 41 16.52 -4.01 -26.45
N SER A 42 16.09 -2.78 -26.18
CA SER A 42 15.55 -2.42 -24.87
C SER A 42 14.18 -3.07 -24.69
N GLU A 43 13.92 -3.58 -23.49
CA GLU A 43 12.62 -4.13 -23.10
C GLU A 43 12.26 -3.71 -21.67
N PHE A 44 11.01 -3.93 -21.29
CA PHE A 44 10.58 -3.98 -19.91
C PHE A 44 10.17 -5.39 -19.53
N VAL A 45 10.65 -5.85 -18.36
CA VAL A 45 10.13 -7.02 -17.68
C VAL A 45 9.12 -6.55 -16.66
N PHE A 46 7.87 -6.90 -16.86
CA PHE A 46 6.79 -6.63 -15.92
C PHE A 46 6.69 -7.76 -14.90
N PHE A 47 6.71 -7.38 -13.63
CA PHE A 47 6.35 -8.23 -12.51
C PHE A 47 5.02 -7.77 -11.95
N ILE A 48 4.03 -8.65 -12.01
CA ILE A 48 2.65 -8.33 -11.63
C ILE A 48 2.20 -9.32 -10.56
N ASP A 49 1.84 -8.85 -9.37
CA ASP A 49 1.12 -9.68 -8.40
C ASP A 49 -0.37 -9.46 -8.58
N ALA A 50 -1.13 -10.54 -8.72
CA ALA A 50 -2.57 -10.49 -8.91
C ALA A 50 -3.26 -11.75 -8.38
N PRO A 51 -4.52 -11.67 -7.92
CA PRO A 51 -5.30 -12.85 -7.61
C PRO A 51 -5.57 -13.65 -8.89
N ARG A 52 -5.70 -14.98 -8.74
CA ARG A 52 -5.94 -15.88 -9.88
C ARG A 52 -7.21 -15.52 -10.67
N SER A 53 -8.21 -14.94 -10.00
CA SER A 53 -9.47 -14.49 -10.59
C SER A 53 -9.30 -13.43 -11.68
N CYS A 54 -8.22 -12.63 -11.64
CA CYS A 54 -7.99 -11.55 -12.60
C CYS A 54 -7.17 -11.98 -13.82
N LEU A 55 -6.72 -13.25 -13.87
CA LEU A 55 -5.73 -13.68 -14.87
C LEU A 55 -6.20 -13.51 -16.32
N GLU A 56 -7.47 -13.80 -16.59
CA GLU A 56 -8.05 -13.70 -17.93
C GLU A 56 -8.15 -12.23 -18.38
N GLU A 57 -8.65 -11.36 -17.50
CA GLU A 57 -8.81 -9.94 -17.78
C GLU A 57 -7.45 -9.23 -17.95
N LEU A 58 -6.49 -9.52 -17.07
CA LEU A 58 -5.13 -9.01 -17.19
C LEU A 58 -4.46 -9.53 -18.46
N GLY A 59 -4.64 -10.81 -18.79
CA GLY A 59 -4.10 -11.40 -20.02
C GLY A 59 -4.64 -10.75 -21.27
N ALA A 60 -5.95 -10.49 -21.33
CA ALA A 60 -6.57 -9.80 -22.46
C ALA A 60 -6.05 -8.37 -22.62
N PHE A 61 -5.91 -7.63 -21.51
CA PHE A 61 -5.35 -6.28 -21.54
C PHE A 61 -3.90 -6.26 -22.00
N LEU A 62 -3.06 -7.15 -21.46
CA LEU A 62 -1.65 -7.28 -21.86
C LEU A 62 -1.51 -7.68 -23.33
N ALA A 63 -2.33 -8.60 -23.82
CA ALA A 63 -2.30 -9.01 -25.23
C ALA A 63 -2.66 -7.84 -26.17
N LEU A 64 -3.64 -7.02 -25.78
CA LEU A 64 -4.06 -5.85 -26.55
C LEU A 64 -3.00 -4.74 -26.56
N GLU A 65 -2.40 -4.43 -25.40
CA GLU A 65 -1.52 -3.26 -25.25
C GLU A 65 -0.05 -3.56 -25.58
N LEU A 66 0.38 -4.83 -25.44
CA LEU A 66 1.78 -5.23 -25.59
C LEU A 66 2.04 -6.13 -26.79
N ASP A 67 1.02 -6.51 -27.57
CA ASP A 67 1.12 -7.53 -28.63
C ASP A 67 1.75 -8.85 -28.14
N THR A 68 1.63 -9.16 -26.84
CA THR A 68 2.20 -10.38 -26.26
C THR A 68 1.27 -11.57 -26.45
N LEU A 69 1.84 -12.72 -26.78
CA LEU A 69 1.11 -13.97 -26.95
C LEU A 69 0.87 -14.71 -25.63
N GLY A 70 1.48 -14.25 -24.53
CA GLY A 70 1.30 -14.88 -23.23
C GLY A 70 2.16 -14.30 -22.13
N MET A 71 2.01 -14.89 -20.96
CA MET A 71 2.71 -14.53 -19.74
C MET A 71 3.11 -15.77 -18.97
N ARG A 72 4.16 -15.67 -18.17
CA ARG A 72 4.52 -16.73 -17.21
C ARG A 72 3.74 -16.50 -15.94
N VAL A 73 3.19 -17.58 -15.38
CA VAL A 73 2.41 -17.55 -14.16
C VAL A 73 3.13 -18.40 -13.12
N LEU A 74 3.51 -17.78 -12.00
CA LEU A 74 4.19 -18.40 -10.89
C LEU A 74 3.25 -18.39 -9.67
N GLU A 75 3.20 -19.51 -8.94
CA GLU A 75 2.44 -19.66 -7.70
C GLU A 75 3.40 -19.52 -6.51
N PRO A 76 3.59 -18.31 -5.95
CA PRO A 76 4.49 -18.11 -4.82
C PRO A 76 3.87 -18.65 -3.53
N GLU A 77 4.70 -19.24 -2.68
CA GLU A 77 4.35 -19.51 -1.28
C GLU A 77 4.49 -18.22 -0.46
N HIS A 78 3.44 -17.85 0.26
CA HIS A 78 3.50 -16.73 1.20
C HIS A 78 3.95 -17.21 2.57
N PHE A 79 5.12 -16.76 3.01
CA PHE A 79 5.64 -17.02 4.35
C PHE A 79 5.34 -15.82 5.27
N PRO A 80 4.34 -15.91 6.18
CA PRO A 80 3.96 -14.78 7.01
C PRO A 80 4.96 -14.57 8.15
N PHE A 81 5.37 -13.31 8.37
CA PHE A 81 6.11 -12.92 9.57
C PHE A 81 5.12 -12.65 10.70
N THR A 82 4.84 -13.66 11.52
CA THR A 82 3.92 -13.56 12.68
C THR A 82 4.65 -13.34 14.00
N PRO A 83 3.99 -12.73 15.01
CA PRO A 83 2.61 -12.23 15.01
C PRO A 83 2.44 -10.78 14.50
N VAL A 84 1.48 -10.57 13.58
CA VAL A 84 0.96 -9.25 13.23
C VAL A 84 -0.37 -9.03 13.94
N LYS A 85 -0.49 -7.94 14.71
CA LYS A 85 -1.74 -7.46 15.31
C LYS A 85 -2.22 -6.24 14.55
N HIS A 86 -3.54 -6.01 14.53
CA HIS A 86 -4.10 -4.78 14.00
C HIS A 86 -4.67 -3.94 15.15
N SER A 87 -4.45 -2.64 15.07
CA SER A 87 -5.05 -1.66 15.98
C SER A 87 -5.51 -0.43 15.21
N VAL A 88 -6.15 0.51 15.90
CA VAL A 88 -6.63 1.76 15.31
C VAL A 88 -6.16 2.92 16.17
N VAL A 89 -5.60 3.94 15.54
CA VAL A 89 -5.38 5.25 16.16
C VAL A 89 -6.50 6.17 15.71
N GLN A 90 -7.26 6.68 16.66
CA GLN A 90 -8.24 7.73 16.42
C GLN A 90 -7.54 9.09 16.47
N ILE A 91 -7.91 9.96 15.55
CA ILE A 91 -7.41 11.33 15.43
C ILE A 91 -8.61 12.24 15.60
N ALA A 92 -8.58 13.15 16.56
CA ALA A 92 -9.68 14.08 16.84
C ALA A 92 -9.17 15.52 16.95
N SER A 93 -9.98 16.49 16.50
CA SER A 93 -9.72 17.90 16.75
C SER A 93 -10.14 18.27 18.17
N ARG A 94 -9.32 19.02 18.91
CA ARG A 94 -9.68 19.52 20.25
C ARG A 94 -10.89 20.45 20.24
N ASP A 95 -11.07 21.19 19.15
CA ASP A 95 -12.05 22.27 19.07
C ASP A 95 -13.39 21.81 18.47
N ARG A 96 -13.47 20.55 18.00
CA ARG A 96 -14.68 19.97 17.37
C ARG A 96 -14.84 18.51 17.76
N GLU A 97 -15.68 18.24 18.77
CA GLU A 97 -15.93 16.89 19.31
C GLU A 97 -16.37 15.87 18.23
N ASP A 98 -17.15 16.30 17.23
CA ASP A 98 -17.65 15.41 16.17
C ASP A 98 -16.70 15.23 14.98
N ASN A 99 -15.49 15.81 15.01
CA ASN A 99 -14.54 15.69 13.91
C ASN A 99 -13.39 14.73 14.25
N TYR A 100 -13.58 13.45 13.91
CA TYR A 100 -12.55 12.43 14.04
C TYR A 100 -12.26 11.67 12.73
N ALA A 101 -11.09 11.04 12.66
CA ALA A 101 -10.72 10.03 11.68
C ALA A 101 -10.05 8.84 12.37
N GLU A 102 -10.02 7.70 11.71
CA GLU A 102 -9.40 6.48 12.20
C GLU A 102 -8.32 6.03 11.23
N VAL A 103 -7.17 5.62 11.78
CA VAL A 103 -6.05 5.09 11.01
C VAL A 103 -5.72 3.70 11.52
N ARG A 104 -5.88 2.69 10.67
CA ARG A 104 -5.47 1.32 10.98
C ARG A 104 -3.95 1.23 11.06
N ILE A 105 -3.49 0.42 12.00
CA ILE A 105 -2.07 0.18 12.28
C ILE A 105 -1.78 -1.31 12.21
N LYS A 106 -0.76 -1.68 11.44
CA LYS A 106 -0.12 -3.00 11.50
C LYS A 106 0.95 -2.99 12.57
N ILE A 107 0.81 -3.86 13.56
CA ILE A 107 1.73 -4.01 14.68
C ILE A 107 2.46 -5.33 14.52
N LEU A 108 3.79 -5.30 14.46
CA LEU A 108 4.61 -6.49 14.60
C LEU A 108 4.88 -6.69 16.10
N ALA A 109 4.38 -7.80 16.64
CA ALA A 109 4.67 -8.20 18.01
C ALA A 109 5.82 -9.23 18.03
N GLY A 110 6.65 -9.15 19.06
CA GLY A 110 7.71 -10.12 19.32
C GLY A 110 7.15 -11.43 19.86
N THR A 111 8.03 -12.42 20.04
CA THR A 111 7.64 -13.75 20.52
C THR A 111 7.13 -13.75 21.96
N SER A 112 7.46 -12.74 22.76
CA SER A 112 6.90 -12.51 24.10
C SER A 112 5.72 -11.52 24.12
N GLY A 113 5.22 -11.11 22.95
CA GLY A 113 4.05 -10.23 22.82
C GLY A 113 4.35 -8.74 22.94
N GLU A 114 5.61 -8.35 23.11
CA GLU A 114 6.09 -6.96 23.11
C GLU A 114 5.91 -6.31 21.73
N LEU A 115 5.65 -5.00 21.71
CA LEU A 115 5.55 -4.22 20.48
C LEU A 115 6.96 -4.01 19.89
N VAL A 116 7.24 -4.62 18.74
CA VAL A 116 8.53 -4.46 18.05
C VAL A 116 8.47 -3.31 17.06
N SER A 117 7.36 -3.17 16.34
CA SER A 117 7.16 -2.10 15.37
C SER A 117 5.68 -1.88 15.12
N CYS A 118 5.31 -0.65 14.77
CA CYS A 118 3.99 -0.35 14.22
C CYS A 118 4.14 0.44 12.91
N LYS A 119 3.22 0.20 11.97
CA LYS A 119 3.13 0.92 10.71
C LYS A 119 1.69 1.29 10.44
N ALA A 120 1.46 2.58 10.23
CA ALA A 120 0.15 3.09 9.86
C ALA A 120 -0.17 2.79 8.38
N GLU A 121 -1.42 2.40 8.10
CA GLU A 121 -1.90 2.16 6.75
C GLU A 121 -1.93 3.46 5.94
N TYR A 122 -1.37 3.41 4.73
CA TYR A 122 -1.15 4.60 3.92
C TYR A 122 -2.48 5.28 3.51
N ASP A 123 -3.45 4.50 3.02
CA ASP A 123 -4.72 5.05 2.52
C ASP A 123 -5.51 5.74 3.63
N ASP A 124 -5.56 5.13 4.82
CA ASP A 124 -6.21 5.73 6.00
C ASP A 124 -5.47 7.01 6.44
N LEU A 125 -4.14 6.99 6.45
CA LEU A 125 -3.32 8.18 6.75
C LEU A 125 -3.58 9.31 5.76
N GLU A 126 -3.62 9.01 4.47
CA GLU A 126 -3.83 10.01 3.43
C GLU A 126 -5.25 10.63 3.55
N ALA A 127 -6.26 9.78 3.73
CA ALA A 127 -7.65 10.22 3.93
C ALA A 127 -7.81 11.05 5.21
N ALA A 128 -7.24 10.60 6.32
CA ALA A 128 -7.27 11.33 7.59
C ALA A 128 -6.54 12.66 7.50
N LEU A 129 -5.34 12.69 6.88
CA LEU A 129 -4.62 13.93 6.68
C LEU A 129 -5.43 14.90 5.82
N ARG A 130 -5.97 14.48 4.67
CA ARG A 130 -6.81 15.34 3.82
C ARG A 130 -8.00 15.93 4.57
N ARG A 131 -8.60 15.17 5.49
CA ARG A 131 -9.70 15.63 6.35
C ARG A 131 -9.30 16.76 7.31
N PHE A 132 -8.09 16.72 7.87
CA PHE A 132 -7.63 17.69 8.87
C PHE A 132 -6.67 18.78 8.33
N ASN A 133 -6.12 18.60 7.13
CA ASN A 133 -5.21 19.55 6.48
C ASN A 133 -5.82 20.95 6.26
N PRO A 134 -7.13 21.17 6.01
CA PRO A 134 -7.64 22.54 5.94
C PRO A 134 -7.51 23.31 7.26
N ASP A 135 -7.50 22.61 8.40
CA ASP A 135 -7.46 23.21 9.74
C ASP A 135 -6.09 23.05 10.44
N SER A 136 -5.12 22.32 9.86
CA SER A 136 -3.83 22.02 10.52
C SER A 136 -2.63 22.03 9.56
N ALA A 137 -1.59 22.80 9.90
CA ALA A 137 -0.34 22.90 9.14
C ALA A 137 0.63 21.72 9.37
N ILE A 138 0.11 20.50 9.50
CA ILE A 138 0.92 19.30 9.77
C ILE A 138 1.31 18.60 8.46
N SER A 139 2.60 18.28 8.32
CA SER A 139 3.09 17.52 7.17
C SER A 139 2.71 16.04 7.27
N PHE A 140 2.60 15.35 6.13
CA PHE A 140 2.36 13.90 6.09
C PHE A 140 3.36 13.11 6.96
N LYS A 141 4.65 13.47 6.91
CA LYS A 141 5.70 12.86 7.72
C LYS A 141 5.40 12.96 9.22
N ASN A 142 5.02 14.14 9.70
CA ASN A 142 4.76 14.38 11.11
C ASN A 142 3.43 13.77 11.55
N PHE A 143 2.42 13.78 10.68
CA PHE A 143 1.14 13.13 10.92
C PHE A 143 1.31 11.61 11.10
N LYS A 144 2.04 10.97 10.17
CA LYS A 144 2.43 9.55 10.28
C LYS A 144 3.19 9.27 11.57
N ALA A 145 4.19 10.08 11.90
CA ALA A 145 4.98 9.91 13.12
C ALA A 145 4.13 10.04 14.40
N ALA A 146 3.17 10.97 14.42
CA ALA A 146 2.25 11.15 15.56
C ALA A 146 1.37 9.92 15.77
N VAL A 147 0.82 9.38 14.68
CA VAL A 147 0.02 8.15 14.69
C VAL A 147 0.82 6.96 15.20
N GLU A 148 2.01 6.74 14.64
CA GLU A 148 2.88 5.62 15.05
C GLU A 148 3.36 5.79 16.50
N LEU A 149 3.68 7.01 16.94
CA LEU A 149 4.08 7.27 18.31
C LEU A 149 2.94 7.06 19.32
N ALA A 150 1.71 7.47 19.00
CA ALA A 150 0.54 7.21 19.84
C ALA A 150 0.31 5.69 20.01
N CYS A 151 0.52 4.92 18.94
CA CYS A 151 0.44 3.46 19.01
C CYS A 151 1.58 2.84 19.85
N MET A 152 2.82 3.29 19.67
CA MET A 152 3.98 2.72 20.38
C MET A 152 4.02 3.07 21.86
N SER A 153 3.60 4.29 22.21
CA SER A 153 3.60 4.77 23.59
C SER A 153 2.39 4.28 24.38
N GLY A 154 1.28 3.99 23.72
CA GLY A 154 -0.02 3.76 24.36
C GLY A 154 -0.65 5.02 24.95
N GLU A 155 0.00 6.18 24.78
CA GLU A 155 -0.40 7.46 25.34
C GLU A 155 -0.93 8.41 24.24
N PRO A 156 -1.87 9.31 24.57
CA PRO A 156 -2.33 10.32 23.62
C PRO A 156 -1.20 11.27 23.18
N VAL A 157 -0.97 11.37 21.87
CA VAL A 157 -0.03 12.35 21.28
C VAL A 157 -0.82 13.59 20.86
N ASN A 158 -0.26 14.78 21.08
CA ASN A 158 -0.92 16.05 20.81
C ASN A 158 -0.07 16.91 19.89
N ILE A 159 -0.55 17.21 18.68
CA ILE A 159 0.18 18.03 17.71
C ILE A 159 -0.82 18.92 16.97
N CYS A 160 -0.52 20.21 16.87
CA CYS A 160 -1.29 21.18 16.06
C CYS A 160 -2.81 21.16 16.32
N GLY A 161 -3.24 21.02 17.58
CA GLY A 161 -4.67 20.98 17.95
C GLY A 161 -5.37 19.64 17.69
N LEU A 162 -4.64 18.64 17.20
CA LEU A 162 -5.11 17.26 17.04
C LEU A 162 -4.64 16.39 18.19
N VAL A 163 -5.50 15.47 18.60
CA VAL A 163 -5.24 14.42 19.59
C VAL A 163 -5.24 13.08 18.88
N PHE A 164 -4.16 12.32 19.03
CA PHE A 164 -3.97 11.00 18.45
C PHE A 164 -4.00 9.99 19.59
N SER A 165 -4.98 9.09 19.59
CA SER A 165 -5.19 8.14 20.69
C SER A 165 -5.37 6.73 20.16
N LEU A 166 -4.58 5.80 20.70
CA LEU A 166 -4.74 4.37 20.43
C LEU A 166 -6.09 3.92 20.98
N ARG A 167 -6.92 3.29 20.14
CA ARG A 167 -8.08 2.53 20.58
C ARG A 167 -7.66 1.09 20.77
N GLU A 168 -8.02 0.49 21.91
CA GLU A 168 -7.78 -0.95 22.10
C GLU A 168 -8.52 -1.75 21.02
N ALA A 169 -7.82 -2.72 20.43
CA ALA A 169 -8.38 -3.60 19.41
C ALA A 169 -9.60 -4.31 19.99
N THR A 170 -10.78 -4.04 19.45
CA THR A 170 -11.95 -4.87 19.76
C THR A 170 -11.74 -6.18 19.02
N PHE A 171 -11.30 -7.23 19.71
CA PHE A 171 -11.21 -8.56 19.14
C PHE A 171 -12.62 -9.00 18.72
N ARG A 172 -12.87 -9.04 17.41
CA ARG A 172 -13.93 -9.84 16.80
C ARG A 172 -13.32 -10.69 15.71
#